data_AF-A0A844EGP6-F1
#
_entry.id   AF-A0A844EGP6-F1
#
_cell.length_a   1.000
_cell.length_b   1.000
_cell.length_c   1.000
_cell.angle_alpha   90.00
_cell.angle_beta   90.00
_cell.angle_gamma   90.00
#
_symmetry.space_group_name_H-M   'P 1'
#
loop_
_entity.id
_entity.type
_entity.pdbx_description
1 polymer ?
#
loop_
_entity_poly.entity_id
_entity_poly.type
_entity_poly.pdbx_seq_one_letter_code
_entity_poly.pdbx_strand_id
1 'polypeptide(L)'
;IYVRKDIVGEDVYHIFKRSDIGDHLGISGQIIKTDMGELTVRAESVTFLSKALRPLPDKYHGLKDKEQRYRQRYLDLISNDDSFDRFVKRTKIISAVRKY
;
A
#
# COMPACT_ATOMS: atom_id res chain seq x y z
N ILE A 1 -6.36 6.92 -6.18
CA ILE A 1 -5.43 7.84 -6.90
C ILE A 1 -5.95 8.06 -8.31
N TYR A 2 -5.70 9.22 -8.91
CA TYR A 2 -6.15 9.55 -10.26
C TYR A 2 -4.97 10.05 -11.09
N VAL A 3 -4.66 9.37 -12.20
CA VAL A 3 -3.50 9.64 -13.05
C VAL A 3 -3.97 9.86 -14.48
N ARG A 4 -3.59 11.00 -15.09
CA ARG A 4 -3.89 11.32 -16.49
C ARG A 4 -2.61 11.51 -17.31
N LYS A 5 -2.60 10.97 -18.53
CA LYS A 5 -1.45 11.02 -19.45
C LYS A 5 -1.02 12.45 -19.81
N ASP A 6 -1.97 13.36 -20.00
CA ASP A 6 -1.70 14.76 -20.35
C ASP A 6 -1.06 15.57 -19.22
N ILE A 7 -1.14 15.09 -17.98
CA ILE A 7 -0.53 15.75 -16.81
C ILE A 7 0.87 15.17 -16.54
N VAL A 8 0.99 13.84 -16.47
CA VAL A 8 2.26 13.20 -16.06
C VAL A 8 3.22 12.94 -17.23
N GLY A 9 2.77 13.13 -18.47
CA GLY A 9 3.53 12.82 -19.67
C GLY A 9 3.44 11.35 -20.11
N GLU A 10 3.87 11.08 -21.34
CA GLU A 10 3.71 9.76 -21.97
C GLU A 10 4.53 8.66 -21.29
N ASP A 11 5.82 8.88 -21.07
CA ASP A 11 6.73 7.86 -20.52
C ASP A 11 6.31 7.43 -19.10
N VAL A 12 6.01 8.40 -18.23
CA VAL A 12 5.56 8.14 -16.86
C VAL A 12 4.22 7.41 -16.87
N TYR A 13 3.31 7.81 -17.76
CA TYR A 13 2.02 7.13 -17.89
C TYR A 13 2.18 5.68 -18.36
N HIS A 14 3.11 5.40 -19.26
CA HIS A 14 3.44 4.04 -19.69
C HIS A 14 4.00 3.19 -18.53
N ILE A 15 4.89 3.75 -17.71
CA ILE A 15 5.41 3.08 -16.51
C ILE A 15 4.26 2.78 -15.54
N PHE A 16 3.40 3.76 -15.26
CA PHE A 16 2.23 3.56 -14.40
C PHE A 16 1.28 2.48 -14.93
N LYS A 17 1.03 2.44 -16.24
CA LYS A 17 0.17 1.41 -16.85
C LYS A 17 0.76 0.01 -16.79
N ARG A 18 2.08 -0.13 -16.65
CA ARG A 18 2.79 -1.41 -16.52
C ARG A 18 3.03 -1.83 -15.06
N SER A 19 2.63 -1.03 -14.07
CA SER A 19 2.76 -1.42 -12.67
C SER A 19 1.76 -2.51 -12.31
N ASP A 20 2.19 -3.46 -11.50
CA ASP A 20 1.38 -4.56 -10.99
C ASP A 20 0.93 -4.31 -9.54
N ILE A 21 -0.05 -5.10 -9.10
CA ILE A 21 -0.46 -5.13 -7.69
C ILE A 21 0.73 -5.56 -6.82
N GLY A 22 1.05 -4.73 -5.83
CA GLY A 22 2.18 -4.91 -4.93
C GLY A 22 3.40 -4.05 -5.27
N ASP A 23 3.43 -3.42 -6.44
CA ASP A 23 4.47 -2.44 -6.75
C ASP A 23 4.37 -1.22 -5.84
N HIS A 24 5.52 -0.64 -5.52
CA HIS A 24 5.62 0.57 -4.73
C HIS A 24 5.78 1.78 -5.64
N LEU A 25 4.82 2.70 -5.54
CA LEU A 25 4.78 3.95 -6.30
C LEU A 25 4.77 5.14 -5.35
N GLY A 26 5.57 6.16 -5.65
CA GLY A 26 5.51 7.49 -5.05
C GLY A 26 4.63 8.40 -5.89
N ILE A 27 3.75 9.17 -5.25
CA ILE A 27 2.78 10.02 -5.95
C ILE A 27 2.74 11.38 -5.27
N SER A 28 2.86 12.45 -6.06
CA SER A 28 2.66 13.83 -5.59
C SER A 28 1.62 14.53 -6.45
N GLY A 29 0.84 15.41 -5.82
CA GLY A 29 -0.19 16.20 -6.51
C GLY A 29 -1.26 16.70 -5.55
N GLN A 30 -2.39 17.10 -6.13
CA GLN A 30 -3.46 17.76 -5.39
C GLN A 30 -4.50 16.77 -4.84
N ILE A 31 -5.00 17.04 -3.65
CA ILE A 31 -6.13 16.30 -3.07
C ILE A 31 -7.43 16.81 -3.70
N ILE A 32 -8.23 15.90 -4.21
CA ILE A 32 -9.55 16.14 -4.81
C ILE A 32 -10.59 15.18 -4.21
N LYS A 33 -11.86 15.48 -4.43
CA LYS A 33 -12.95 14.49 -4.29
C LYS A 33 -13.44 14.13 -5.68
N THR A 34 -13.67 12.84 -5.94
CA THR A 34 -14.31 12.39 -7.19
C THR A 34 -15.79 12.74 -7.19
N ASP A 35 -16.46 12.61 -8.34
CA ASP A 35 -17.91 12.83 -8.45
C ASP A 35 -18.71 11.87 -7.54
N MET A 36 -18.16 10.69 -7.26
CA MET A 36 -18.72 9.71 -6.31
C MET A 36 -18.34 9.99 -4.85
N GLY A 37 -17.62 11.09 -4.56
CA GLY A 37 -17.28 11.53 -3.21
C GLY A 37 -15.99 10.94 -2.62
N GLU A 38 -15.24 10.13 -3.37
CA GLU A 38 -14.03 9.47 -2.88
C GLU A 38 -12.85 10.44 -2.77
N LEU A 39 -12.22 10.53 -1.59
CA LEU A 39 -11.01 11.34 -1.37
C LEU A 39 -9.84 10.75 -2.14
N THR A 40 -9.31 11.51 -3.10
CA THR A 40 -8.34 11.02 -4.08
C THR A 40 -7.21 12.02 -4.30
N VAL A 41 -5.99 11.53 -4.55
CA VAL A 41 -4.89 12.36 -5.06
C VAL A 41 -4.93 12.38 -6.58
N ARG A 42 -5.06 13.57 -7.18
CA ARG A 42 -4.82 13.83 -8.60
C ARG A 42 -3.32 13.97 -8.81
N ALA A 43 -2.70 12.97 -9.43
CA ALA A 43 -1.25 12.90 -9.59
C ALA A 43 -0.75 13.94 -10.59
N GLU A 44 0.23 14.74 -10.16
CA GLU A 44 1.05 15.63 -10.98
C GLU A 44 2.41 14.97 -11.29
N SER A 45 2.91 14.13 -10.37
CA SER A 45 4.06 13.29 -10.60
C SER A 45 3.85 11.87 -10.06
N VAL A 46 4.41 10.90 -10.76
CA VAL A 46 4.45 9.49 -10.35
C VAL A 46 5.90 9.01 -10.47
N THR A 47 6.40 8.40 -9.39
CA THR A 47 7.75 7.84 -9.33
C THR A 47 7.65 6.36 -9.03
N PHE A 48 8.26 5.53 -9.88
CA PHE A 48 8.35 4.10 -9.63
C PHE A 48 9.45 3.82 -8.61
N LEU A 49 9.09 3.28 -7.44
CA LEU A 49 10.03 3.10 -6.33
C LEU A 49 10.59 1.68 -6.28
N SER A 50 9.73 0.67 -6.44
CA SER A 50 10.16 -0.73 -6.38
C SER A 50 9.16 -1.66 -7.05
N LYS A 51 9.68 -2.69 -7.73
CA LYS A 51 8.89 -3.75 -8.38
C LYS A 51 8.68 -4.91 -7.42
N ALA A 52 7.43 -5.30 -7.20
CA ALA A 52 7.09 -6.59 -6.63
C ALA A 52 7.35 -7.69 -7.67
N LEU A 53 8.34 -8.52 -7.39
CA LEU A 53 8.71 -9.67 -8.24
C LEU A 53 7.81 -10.89 -8.03
N ARG A 54 7.02 -10.89 -6.96
CA ARG A 54 6.04 -11.93 -6.65
C ARG A 54 4.69 -11.27 -6.45
N PRO A 55 3.60 -11.87 -6.95
CA PRO A 55 2.27 -11.32 -6.74
C PRO A 55 1.93 -11.31 -5.25
N LEU A 56 1.21 -10.28 -4.80
CA LEU A 56 0.65 -10.28 -3.46
C LEU A 56 -0.40 -11.41 -3.33
N PRO A 57 -0.47 -12.06 -2.16
CA PRO A 57 -1.52 -13.03 -1.88
C PRO A 57 -2.90 -12.36 -1.95
N ASP A 58 -3.90 -13.09 -2.45
CA ASP A 58 -5.27 -12.60 -2.52
C ASP A 58 -5.81 -12.25 -1.13
N LYS A 59 -6.46 -11.08 -0.98
CA LYS A 59 -6.97 -10.55 0.29
C LYS A 59 -7.89 -11.53 1.01
N TYR A 60 -8.62 -12.38 0.28
CA TYR A 60 -9.63 -13.28 0.84
C TYR A 60 -9.14 -14.69 1.16
N HIS A 61 -8.14 -15.17 0.41
CA HIS A 61 -7.72 -16.58 0.44
C HIS A 61 -6.28 -16.79 0.91
N GLY A 62 -5.44 -15.76 0.89
CA GLY A 62 -4.01 -15.94 0.82
C GLY A 62 -3.29 -16.37 2.09
N LEU A 63 -3.84 -16.11 3.28
CA LEU A 63 -3.15 -16.38 4.55
C LEU A 63 -4.11 -16.77 5.69
N LYS A 64 -4.95 -17.78 5.47
CA LYS A 64 -5.81 -18.33 6.54
C LYS A 64 -5.01 -19.21 7.52
N ASP A 65 -3.98 -19.89 7.02
CA ASP A 65 -3.14 -20.77 7.83
C ASP A 65 -2.26 -19.97 8.80
N LYS A 66 -2.38 -20.28 10.09
CA LYS A 66 -1.59 -19.67 11.18
C LYS A 66 -0.08 -19.88 10.97
N GLU A 67 0.33 -21.04 10.46
CA GLU A 67 1.75 -21.35 10.27
C GLU A 67 2.34 -20.47 9.15
N GLN A 68 1.63 -20.35 8.03
CA GLN A 68 2.07 -19.50 6.91
C GLN A 68 2.16 -18.02 7.32
N ARG A 69 1.19 -17.51 8.10
CA ARG A 69 1.24 -16.13 8.63
C ARG A 69 2.48 -15.87 9.47
N TYR A 70 2.92 -16.88 10.22
CA TYR A 70 4.10 -16.76 11.07
C TYR A 70 5.39 -16.87 10.26
N ARG A 71 5.43 -17.74 9.24
CA ARG A 71 6.58 -17.90 8.34
C ARG A 71 6.75 -16.70 7.39
N GLN A 72 5.66 -16.11 6.91
CA GLN A 72 5.64 -15.00 5.95
C GLN A 72 5.02 -13.75 6.57
N ARG A 73 5.56 -13.32 7.71
CA ARG A 73 5.04 -12.18 8.47
C ARG A 73 4.88 -10.90 7.65
N TYR A 74 5.78 -10.65 6.69
CA TYR A 74 5.70 -9.47 5.83
C TYR A 74 4.43 -9.45 4.97
N LEU A 75 3.94 -10.61 4.51
CA LEU A 75 2.67 -10.70 3.77
C LEU A 75 1.47 -10.58 4.70
N ASP A 76 1.54 -11.16 5.90
CA ASP A 76 0.50 -11.02 6.93
C ASP A 76 0.30 -9.55 7.33
N LEU A 77 1.38 -8.80 7.51
CA LEU A 77 1.29 -7.38 7.88
C LEU A 77 0.71 -6.49 6.78
N ILE A 78 0.90 -6.84 5.50
CA ILE A 78 0.35 -6.07 4.37
C ILE A 78 -1.13 -6.38 4.13
N SER A 79 -1.54 -7.62 4.42
CA SER A 79 -2.88 -8.12 4.02
C SER A 79 -3.88 -8.20 5.17
N ASN A 80 -3.43 -8.07 6.43
CA ASN A 80 -4.26 -8.25 7.61
C ASN A 80 -4.11 -7.07 8.59
N ASP A 81 -5.08 -6.17 8.57
CA ASP A 81 -5.11 -4.98 9.41
C ASP A 81 -5.15 -5.33 10.91
N ASP A 82 -5.88 -6.38 11.31
CA ASP A 82 -5.94 -6.83 12.72
C ASP A 82 -4.56 -7.29 13.23
N SER A 83 -3.78 -7.96 12.39
CA SER A 83 -2.39 -8.34 12.69
C SER A 83 -1.56 -7.08 12.91
N PHE A 84 -1.59 -6.14 11.96
CA PHE A 84 -0.82 -4.90 12.02
C PHE A 84 -1.16 -4.10 13.29
N ASP A 85 -2.46 -3.91 13.57
CA ASP A 85 -2.96 -3.21 14.76
C ASP A 85 -2.51 -3.85 16.06
N ARG A 86 -2.44 -5.20 16.12
CA ARG A 86 -1.92 -5.91 17.29
C ARG A 86 -0.46 -5.54 17.57
N PHE A 87 0.38 -5.41 16.54
CA PHE A 87 1.78 -4.99 16.70
C PHE A 87 1.89 -3.52 17.09
N VAL A 88 1.07 -2.63 16.51
CA VAL A 88 1.02 -1.21 16.91
C VAL A 88 0.64 -1.09 18.39
N LYS A 89 -0.40 -1.80 18.83
CA LYS A 89 -0.84 -1.81 20.24
C LYS A 89 0.25 -2.34 21.17
N ARG A 90 0.95 -3.42 20.80
CA ARG A 90 2.09 -3.95 21.56
C ARG A 90 3.17 -2.88 21.75
N THR A 91 3.54 -2.16 20.70
CA THR A 91 4.53 -1.08 20.79
C THR A 91 4.08 0.04 21.72
N LYS A 92 2.79 0.44 21.65
CA LYS A 92 2.22 1.44 22.56
C LYS A 92 2.25 1.00 24.01
N ILE A 93 1.88 -0.25 24.30
CA ILE A 93 1.92 -0.83 25.67
C ILE A 93 3.34 -0.78 26.24
N ILE A 94 4.33 -1.28 25.49
CA ILE A 94 5.73 -1.27 25.94
C ILE A 94 6.23 0.16 26.16
N SER A 95 5.89 1.08 25.25
CA SER A 95 6.28 2.49 25.38
C SER A 95 5.65 3.14 26.61
N ALA A 96 4.40 2.82 26.93
CA ALA A 96 3.72 3.31 28.12
C ALA A 96 4.39 2.78 29.40
N VAL A 97 4.73 1.49 29.46
CA VAL A 97 5.46 0.89 30.59
C VAL A 97 6.83 1.54 30.79
N ARG A 98 7.56 1.84 29.71
CA ARG A 98 8.88 2.50 29.78
C ARG A 98 8.82 3.97 30.19
N LYS A 99 7.68 4.62 29.98
CA LYS A 99 7.49 6.05 30.29
C LYS A 99 7.14 6.27 31.76
N TYR A 100 6.58 5.27 32.42
CA TYR A 100 6.30 5.25 33.85
C TYR A 100 7.58 4.92 34.62
#